data_AF-M1VL90-F1
#
_entry.id   AF-M1VL90-F1
#
_cell.length_a   1.000
_cell.length_b   1.000
_cell.length_c   1.000
_cell.angle_alpha   90.00
_cell.angle_beta   90.00
_cell.angle_gamma   90.00
#
_symmetry.space_group_name_H-M   'P 1'
#
loop_
_entity.id
_entity.type
_entity.pdbx_description
1 polymer ?
#
loop_
_entity_poly.entity_id
_entity_poly.type
_entity_poly.pdbx_seq_one_letter_code
_entity_poly.pdbx_strand_id
1 'polypeptide(L)'
;MQASTAGLSAEDERRMMAVLQELQIQDSMRLYNELVYLCFNNCVDSFRSSKLEAKEEACVTKCAQKFLKLAARAGQRFAEQQQQFLGGGSDGGAGGSSSSSSSDGSALSR
;
A
#
# COMPACT_ATOMS: atom_id res chain seq x y z
N MET A 1 -0.68 5.38 7.31
CA MET A 1 -0.62 6.74 6.76
C MET A 1 -0.56 7.70 7.93
N GLN A 2 0.63 8.21 8.25
CA GLN A 2 0.80 9.26 9.27
C GLN A 2 1.15 10.53 8.51
N ALA A 3 0.18 11.43 8.36
CA ALA A 3 0.46 12.78 7.91
C ALA A 3 0.94 13.56 9.13
N SER A 4 2.25 13.84 9.20
CA SER A 4 2.85 14.61 10.29
C SER A 4 2.26 16.02 10.29
N THR A 5 1.27 16.28 11.15
CA THR A 5 0.67 17.60 11.40
C THR A 5 1.55 18.51 12.26
N ALA A 6 2.79 18.10 12.55
CA ALA A 6 3.71 18.82 13.41
C ALA A 6 4.11 20.17 12.78
N GLY A 7 3.51 21.27 13.27
CA GLY A 7 3.88 22.65 12.92
C GLY A 7 2.84 23.44 12.13
N LEU A 8 1.66 22.87 11.84
CA LEU A 8 0.57 23.55 11.13
C LEU A 8 -0.37 24.29 12.10
N SER A 9 -1.00 25.38 11.65
CA SER A 9 -2.05 26.04 12.43
C SER A 9 -3.28 25.14 12.56
N ALA A 10 -4.07 25.30 13.62
CA ALA A 10 -5.29 24.50 13.83
C ALA A 10 -6.31 24.63 12.68
N GLU A 11 -6.26 25.73 11.91
CA GLU A 11 -7.08 25.91 10.72
C GLU A 11 -6.53 25.11 9.52
N ASP A 12 -5.21 25.03 9.37
CA ASP A 12 -4.56 24.27 8.30
C ASP A 12 -4.71 22.76 8.49
N GLU A 13 -4.69 22.29 9.74
CA GLU A 13 -4.95 20.88 10.06
C GLU A 13 -6.37 20.46 9.61
N ARG A 14 -7.37 21.32 9.86
CA ARG A 14 -8.76 21.08 9.41
C ARG A 14 -8.89 21.07 7.89
N ARG A 15 -8.23 22.03 7.22
CA ARG A 15 -8.19 22.06 5.75
C ARG A 15 -7.54 20.82 5.18
N MET A 16 -6.43 20.38 5.78
CA MET A 16 -5.72 19.19 5.34
C MET A 16 -6.56 17.92 5.54
N MET A 17 -7.24 17.76 6.67
CA MET A 17 -8.15 16.62 6.87
C MET A 17 -9.29 16.58 5.85
N ALA A 18 -9.87 17.74 5.51
CA ALA A 18 -10.91 17.82 4.47
C ALA A 18 -10.38 17.40 3.09
N VAL A 19 -9.17 17.83 2.74
CA VAL A 19 -8.50 17.42 1.49
C VAL A 19 -8.20 15.91 1.49
N LEU A 20 -7.70 15.36 2.59
CA LEU A 20 -7.43 13.92 2.71
C LEU A 20 -8.70 13.07 2.54
N GLN A 21 -9.83 13.53 3.08
CA GLN A 21 -11.11 12.86 2.92
C GLN A 21 -11.58 12.88 1.46
N GLU A 22 -11.45 14.03 0.79
CA GLU A 22 -11.77 14.14 -0.64
C GLU A 22 -10.89 13.20 -1.48
N LEU A 23 -9.58 13.17 -1.20
CA LEU A 23 -8.65 12.27 -1.88
C LEU A 23 -9.00 10.79 -1.66
N GLN A 24 -9.39 10.40 -0.44
CA GLN A 24 -9.85 9.04 -0.18
C GLN A 24 -11.06 8.65 -1.03
N ILE A 25 -12.05 9.55 -1.18
CA ILE A 25 -13.23 9.29 -2.00
C ILE A 25 -12.82 9.12 -3.46
N GLN A 26 -11.96 10.01 -3.99
CA GLN A 26 -11.48 9.94 -5.36
C GLN A 26 -10.73 8.63 -5.64
N ASP A 27 -9.84 8.22 -4.73
CA ASP A 27 -9.09 6.98 -4.88
C ASP A 27 -10.00 5.74 -4.78
N SER A 28 -11.04 5.79 -3.93
CA SER A 28 -12.04 4.71 -3.86
C SER A 28 -12.77 4.51 -5.19
N MET A 29 -13.12 5.60 -5.88
CA MET A 29 -13.79 5.55 -7.19
C MET A 29 -12.86 5.06 -8.30
N ARG A 30 -11.58 5.48 -8.27
CA ARG A 30 -10.57 4.95 -9.21
C ARG A 30 -10.41 3.44 -9.06
N LEU A 31 -10.26 2.96 -7.82
CA LEU A 31 -10.15 1.54 -7.53
C LEU A 31 -11.37 0.75 -8.03
N TYR A 32 -12.57 1.30 -7.85
CA TYR A 32 -13.81 0.70 -8.34
C TYR A 32 -13.83 0.58 -9.87
N ASN A 33 -13.48 1.65 -10.58
CA ASN A 33 -13.47 1.63 -12.05
C ASN A 33 -12.44 0.65 -12.62
N GLU A 34 -11.26 0.58 -12.00
CA GLU A 34 -10.22 -0.39 -12.36
C GLU A 34 -10.67 -1.84 -12.15
N LEU A 35 -11.30 -2.11 -11.01
CA LEU A 35 -11.85 -3.43 -10.68
C LEU A 35 -12.87 -3.87 -11.75
N VAL A 36 -13.82 -3.00 -12.09
CA VAL A 36 -14.86 -3.30 -13.07
C VAL A 36 -14.26 -3.58 -14.44
N TYR A 37 -13.35 -2.72 -14.92
CA TYR A 37 -12.68 -2.91 -16.20
C TYR A 37 -11.90 -4.23 -16.26
N LEU A 38 -11.12 -4.53 -15.21
CA LEU A 38 -10.29 -5.72 -15.16
C LEU A 38 -11.13 -7.00 -15.07
N CYS A 39 -12.17 -7.02 -14.25
CA CYS A 39 -13.01 -8.21 -14.11
C CYS A 39 -13.89 -8.44 -15.34
N PHE A 40 -14.38 -7.38 -15.99
CA PHE A 40 -15.11 -7.52 -17.25
C PHE A 40 -14.24 -8.17 -18.33
N ASN A 41 -13.04 -7.63 -18.58
CA ASN A 41 -12.15 -8.13 -19.63
C ASN A 41 -11.63 -9.56 -19.40
N ASN A 42 -11.54 -10.01 -18.15
CA ASN A 42 -11.02 -11.35 -17.83
C ASN A 42 -12.11 -12.42 -17.68
N CYS A 43 -13.35 -12.03 -17.39
CA CYS A 43 -14.41 -12.98 -17.05
C CYS A 43 -15.59 -12.99 -18.01
N VAL A 44 -15.82 -11.91 -18.78
CA VAL A 44 -16.94 -11.82 -19.72
C VAL A 44 -16.42 -12.12 -21.12
N ASP A 45 -16.66 -13.33 -21.59
CA ASP A 45 -16.17 -13.83 -22.88
C ASP A 45 -17.31 -14.20 -23.86
N SER A 46 -18.54 -14.33 -23.37
CA SER A 46 -19.71 -14.74 -24.16
C SER A 46 -20.69 -13.58 -24.33
N PHE A 47 -20.81 -13.05 -25.55
CA PHE A 47 -21.76 -11.97 -25.89
C PHE A 47 -23.06 -12.49 -26.51
N ARG A 48 -23.47 -13.71 -26.17
CA ARG A 48 -24.68 -14.34 -26.73
C ARG A 48 -25.98 -13.89 -26.06
N SER A 49 -25.89 -13.27 -24.88
CA SER A 49 -27.04 -12.80 -24.12
C SER A 49 -26.72 -11.49 -23.40
N SER A 50 -27.74 -10.72 -23.01
CA SER A 50 -27.59 -9.50 -22.20
C SER A 50 -27.40 -9.78 -20.71
N LYS A 51 -27.35 -11.05 -20.30
CA LYS A 51 -27.17 -11.50 -18.93
C LYS A 51 -25.86 -12.27 -18.82
N LEU A 52 -25.22 -12.17 -17.65
CA LEU A 52 -24.07 -12.97 -17.32
C LEU A 52 -24.47 -14.43 -17.13
N GLU A 53 -23.65 -15.34 -17.65
CA GLU A 53 -23.79 -16.77 -17.37
C GLU A 53 -23.27 -17.08 -15.95
N ALA A 54 -23.77 -18.15 -15.33
CA ALA A 54 -23.37 -18.52 -13.96
C ALA A 54 -21.85 -18.72 -13.80
N LYS A 55 -21.16 -19.13 -14.87
CA LYS A 55 -19.70 -19.25 -14.91
C LYS A 55 -19.02 -17.88 -14.85
N GLU A 56 -19.53 -16.89 -15.57
CA GLU A 56 -19.02 -15.52 -15.59
C GLU A 56 -19.27 -14.84 -14.24
N GLU A 57 -20.46 -15.00 -13.65
CA GLU A 57 -20.78 -14.50 -12.30
C GLU A 57 -19.81 -15.04 -11.23
N ALA A 58 -19.55 -16.36 -11.27
CA ALA A 58 -18.59 -17.00 -10.37
C ALA A 58 -17.15 -16.49 -10.62
N CYS A 59 -16.78 -16.22 -11.88
CA CYS A 59 -15.49 -15.64 -12.23
C CYS A 59 -15.34 -14.22 -11.70
N VAL A 60 -16.32 -13.33 -11.94
CA VAL A 60 -16.31 -11.93 -11.48
C VAL A 60 -16.19 -11.86 -9.96
N THR A 61 -16.92 -12.73 -9.24
CA THR A 61 -16.83 -12.81 -7.77
C THR A 61 -15.40 -13.14 -7.31
N LYS A 62 -14.76 -14.14 -7.93
CA LYS A 62 -13.38 -14.52 -7.61
C LYS A 62 -12.38 -13.44 -8.01
N CYS A 63 -12.59 -12.80 -9.16
CA CYS A 63 -11.78 -11.70 -9.65
C CYS A 63 -11.77 -10.54 -8.65
N ALA A 64 -12.95 -10.10 -8.21
CA ALA A 64 -13.07 -9.01 -7.26
C ALA A 64 -12.38 -9.31 -5.93
N GLN A 65 -12.59 -10.51 -5.39
CA GLN A 65 -11.90 -10.94 -4.16
C GLN A 65 -10.37 -10.97 -4.33
N LYS A 66 -9.87 -11.45 -5.47
CA LYS A 66 -8.43 -11.53 -5.75
C LYS A 66 -7.83 -10.13 -5.89
N PHE A 67 -8.50 -9.24 -6.61
CA PHE A 67 -8.03 -7.87 -6.83
C PHE A 67 -7.95 -7.09 -5.52
N LEU A 68 -8.99 -7.14 -4.68
CA LEU A 68 -8.98 -6.42 -3.40
C LEU A 68 -7.91 -6.95 -2.44
N LYS A 69 -7.71 -8.27 -2.37
CA LYS A 69 -6.63 -8.88 -1.59
C LYS A 69 -5.25 -8.46 -2.11
N LEU A 70 -5.09 -8.39 -3.43
CA LEU A 70 -3.86 -7.95 -4.07
C LEU A 70 -3.58 -6.47 -3.75
N ALA A 71 -4.57 -5.59 -3.92
CA ALA A 71 -4.46 -4.16 -3.62
C ALA A 71 -4.08 -3.92 -2.15
N ALA A 72 -4.71 -4.62 -1.22
CA ALA A 72 -4.38 -4.54 0.21
C ALA A 72 -2.94 -5.00 0.49
N ARG A 73 -2.53 -6.14 -0.07
CA ARG A 73 -1.17 -6.68 0.11
C ARG A 73 -0.12 -5.77 -0.51
N ALA A 74 -0.38 -5.25 -1.71
CA ALA A 74 0.49 -4.30 -2.39
C ALA A 74 0.65 -3.03 -1.55
N GLY A 75 -0.45 -2.49 -0.99
CA GLY A 75 -0.42 -1.34 -0.10
C GLY A 75 0.42 -1.58 1.16
N GLN A 76 0.31 -2.75 1.78
CA GLN A 76 1.16 -3.12 2.94
C GLN A 76 2.64 -3.14 2.58
N ARG A 77 3.01 -3.81 1.48
CA ARG A 77 4.41 -3.87 1.04
C ARG A 77 4.94 -2.49 0.64
N PHE A 78 4.11 -1.68 -0.01
CA PHE A 78 4.46 -0.30 -0.37
C PHE A 78 4.76 0.54 0.87
N ALA A 79 3.93 0.44 1.91
CA ALA A 79 4.17 1.15 3.16
C ALA A 79 5.48 0.72 3.84
N GLU A 80 5.78 -0.58 3.86
CA GLU A 80 7.05 -1.10 4.38
C GLU A 80 8.25 -0.58 3.57
N GLN A 81 8.17 -0.57 2.24
CA GLN A 81 9.25 -0.10 1.38
C GLN A 81 9.46 1.41 1.48
N GLN A 82 8.37 2.18 1.60
CA GLN A 82 8.43 3.63 1.78
C GLN A 82 9.19 3.99 3.06
N GLN A 83 8.99 3.24 4.15
CA GLN A 83 9.74 3.42 5.39
C GLN A 83 11.23 3.10 5.23
N GLN A 84 11.59 2.07 4.46
CA GLN A 84 12.99 1.78 4.14
C GLN A 84 13.62 2.89 3.30
N PHE A 85 12.88 3.46 2.34
CA PHE A 85 13.37 4.54 1.48
C PHE A 85 13.60 5.84 2.27
N LEU A 86 12.72 6.16 3.22
CA LEU A 86 12.87 7.31 4.12
C LEU A 86 13.94 7.07 5.21
N GLY A 87 14.20 5.82 5.58
CA GLY A 87 15.22 5.42 6.56
C GLY A 87 16.61 5.14 6.00
N GLY A 88 16.75 5.05 4.67
CA GLY A 88 18.00 4.70 3.97
C GLY A 88 18.76 5.88 3.35
N GLY A 89 18.37 7.13 3.65
CA GLY A 89 18.99 8.35 3.13
C GLY A 89 20.30 8.75 3.81
N SER A 90 21.14 7.80 4.23
CA SER A 90 22.47 8.07 4.75
C SER A 90 23.40 6.91 4.44
N ASP A 91 23.73 6.68 3.17
CA ASP A 91 25.07 6.17 2.87
C ASP A 91 25.46 6.44 1.41
N GLY A 92 26.32 7.45 1.27
CA GLY A 92 26.91 7.92 0.03
C GLY A 92 28.30 8.48 0.28
N GLY A 93 29.16 7.68 0.92
CA GLY A 93 30.59 7.58 0.61
C GLY A 93 31.51 8.77 0.90
N ALA A 94 32.12 8.79 2.09
CA ALA A 94 33.54 9.08 2.25
C ALA A 94 34.14 8.05 3.21
N GLY A 95 35.16 7.33 2.75
CA GLY A 95 35.75 6.17 3.41
C GLY A 95 36.27 6.41 4.83
N GLY A 96 36.32 5.34 5.61
CA GLY A 96 36.91 5.32 6.94
C GLY A 96 36.70 3.97 7.62
N SER A 97 37.73 3.15 7.57
CA SER A 97 37.89 1.87 8.27
C SER A 97 37.67 1.96 9.79
N SER A 98 36.90 1.02 10.36
CA SER A 98 37.14 0.43 11.69
C SER A 98 36.04 -0.62 11.97
N SER A 99 36.29 -1.89 11.66
CA SER A 99 36.79 -2.90 12.60
C SER A 99 35.77 -3.32 13.65
N SER A 100 35.24 -4.52 13.43
CA SER A 100 34.72 -5.49 14.39
C SER A 100 35.25 -5.38 15.83
N SER A 101 34.35 -5.50 16.80
CA SER A 101 34.67 -6.10 18.09
C SER A 101 33.46 -6.89 18.61
N SER A 102 33.49 -8.19 18.37
CA SER A 102 32.83 -9.19 19.21
C SER A 102 33.41 -9.08 20.62
N SER A 103 32.56 -9.01 21.64
CA SER A 103 32.97 -9.15 23.03
C SER A 103 32.30 -10.39 23.60
N ASP A 104 33.14 -11.42 23.69
CA ASP A 104 32.96 -12.69 24.37
C ASP A 104 32.54 -12.53 25.83
N GLY A 105 31.88 -13.54 26.37
CA GLY A 105 31.47 -13.59 27.77
C GLY A 105 32.59 -14.00 28.72
N SER A 106 32.46 -13.66 30.01
CA SER A 106 32.67 -14.56 31.16
C SER A 106 32.76 -13.82 32.50
N ALA A 107 32.08 -14.41 33.50
CA ALA A 107 32.49 -14.55 34.90
C ALA A 107 32.41 -13.38 35.91
N LEU A 108 31.64 -13.68 36.98
CA LEU A 108 31.78 -13.31 38.41
C LEU A 108 31.67 -11.83 38.85
N SER A 109 30.66 -11.53 39.68
CA SER A 109 30.84 -11.45 41.14
C SER A 109 29.56 -11.04 41.88
N ARG A 110 29.28 -11.79 42.96
CA ARG A 110 28.35 -11.58 44.10
C ARG A 110 26.97 -12.23 44.02
#